data_AF-A0A0J7JVB4-F1
#
_entry.id   AF-A0A0J7JVB4-F1
#
_cell.length_a   1.000
_cell.length_b   1.000
_cell.length_c   1.000
_cell.angle_alpha   90.00
_cell.angle_beta   90.00
_cell.angle_gamma   90.00
#
_symmetry.space_group_name_H-M   'P 1'
#
loop_
_entity.id
_entity.type
_entity.pdbx_description
1 polymer ?
#
loop_
_entity_poly.entity_id
_entity_poly.type
_entity_poly.pdbx_seq_one_letter_code
_entity_poly.pdbx_strand_id
1 'polypeptide(L)'
;MRHLYNECFRTDRFPREWKKANIVLLPKQGKPRDSPSAYRPICPLDEAGKILERIIADRLVYHLSREGPNLNEEQYGFRVGRSTIDAILRVRSIVEAVTDGGGVLLAVSLDISNAFNTLEPGRGGPYVP
;
A
#
# COMPACT_ATOMS: atom_id res chain seq x y z
N MET A 1 24.34 12.47 -1.20
CA MET A 1 22.94 12.02 -1.08
C MET A 1 22.29 12.32 0.28
N ARG A 2 22.85 11.90 1.43
CA ARG A 2 22.25 12.17 2.77
C ARG A 2 21.83 13.63 3.02
N HIS A 3 22.70 14.59 2.68
CA HIS A 3 22.40 16.02 2.79
C HIS A 3 21.15 16.42 1.99
N LEU A 4 21.00 15.91 0.76
CA LEU A 4 19.84 16.20 -0.09
C LEU A 4 18.54 15.68 0.52
N TYR A 5 18.54 14.45 1.05
CA TYR A 5 17.34 13.90 1.71
C TYR A 5 17.00 14.67 2.99
N ASN A 6 18.00 15.04 3.80
CA ASN A 6 17.78 15.87 4.98
C ASN A 6 17.19 17.23 4.60
N GLU A 7 17.65 17.85 3.52
CA GLU A 7 17.08 19.09 3.00
C GLU A 7 15.63 18.90 2.52
N CYS A 8 15.30 17.78 1.88
CA CYS A 8 13.92 17.45 1.51
C CYS A 8 13.00 17.42 2.74
N PHE A 9 13.45 16.79 3.83
CA PHE A 9 12.70 16.76 5.10
C PHE A 9 12.64 18.12 5.80
N ARG A 10 13.73 18.90 5.77
CA ARG A 10 13.79 20.23 6.40
C ARG A 10 12.88 21.24 5.71
N THR A 11 12.70 21.09 4.39
CA THR A 11 11.94 22.02 3.55
C THR A 11 10.55 21.52 3.19
N ASP A 12 10.17 20.31 3.62
CA ASP A 12 8.96 19.60 3.22
C ASP A 12 8.77 19.53 1.69
N ARG A 13 9.88 19.42 0.96
CA ARG A 13 9.89 19.41 -0.50
C ARG A 13 10.43 18.10 -1.04
N PHE A 14 9.61 17.47 -1.86
CA PHE A 14 10.05 16.40 -2.74
C PHE A 14 10.45 17.02 -4.11
N PRO A 15 11.72 16.90 -4.56
CA PRO A 15 12.21 17.50 -5.80
C PRO A 15 11.38 17.14 -7.03
N ARG A 16 11.12 18.10 -7.91
CA ARG A 16 10.27 17.88 -9.10
C ARG A 16 10.88 16.90 -10.07
N GLU A 17 12.20 16.90 -10.16
CA GLU A 17 13.00 16.03 -11.01
C GLU A 17 12.79 14.56 -10.64
N TRP A 18 12.79 14.26 -9.34
CA TRP A 18 12.60 12.90 -8.80
C TRP A 18 11.14 12.42 -8.90
N LYS A 19 10.18 13.31 -9.20
CA LYS A 19 8.77 12.96 -9.44
C LYS A 19 8.50 12.56 -10.89
N LYS A 20 9.44 12.82 -11.81
CA LYS A 20 9.26 12.47 -13.22
C LYS A 20 9.47 10.98 -13.38
N ALA A 21 8.48 10.30 -13.93
CA ALA A 21 8.54 8.87 -14.23
C ALA A 21 7.94 8.57 -15.59
N ASN A 22 8.49 7.57 -16.27
CA ASN A 22 7.88 7.02 -17.48
C ASN A 22 6.82 6.00 -17.08
N ILE A 23 5.64 6.08 -17.69
CA ILE A 23 4.58 5.09 -17.47
C ILE A 23 4.97 3.78 -18.18
N VAL A 24 4.95 2.68 -17.43
CA VAL A 24 5.08 1.33 -17.98
C VAL A 24 3.74 0.62 -17.81
N LEU A 25 3.23 0.03 -18.89
CA LEU A 25 1.97 -0.70 -18.90
C LEU A 25 2.22 -2.21 -18.76
N LEU A 26 1.89 -2.77 -17.60
CA LEU A 26 2.02 -4.22 -17.36
C LEU A 26 0.72 -4.94 -17.74
N PRO A 27 0.75 -5.93 -18.66
CA PRO A 27 -0.46 -6.65 -19.04
C PRO A 27 -1.01 -7.51 -17.90
N LYS A 28 -2.33 -7.53 -17.74
CA LYS A 28 -3.07 -8.44 -16.87
C LYS A 28 -3.31 -9.75 -17.62
N GLN A 29 -3.07 -10.87 -16.96
CA GLN A 29 -3.39 -12.18 -17.53
C GLN A 29 -4.91 -12.32 -17.71
N GLY A 30 -5.33 -12.97 -18.79
CA GLY A 30 -6.74 -13.28 -19.07
C GLY A 30 -7.61 -12.12 -19.53
N LYS A 31 -7.04 -10.95 -19.86
CA LYS A 31 -7.80 -9.80 -20.38
C LYS A 31 -7.51 -9.49 -21.86
N PRO A 32 -8.51 -9.08 -22.65
CA PRO A 32 -8.33 -8.62 -24.03
C PRO A 32 -7.38 -7.41 -24.12
N ARG A 33 -6.36 -7.47 -25.00
CA ARG A 33 -5.27 -6.47 -25.07
C ARG A 33 -5.67 -5.12 -25.67
N ASP A 34 -6.85 -5.07 -26.27
CA ASP A 34 -7.51 -3.89 -26.86
C ASP A 34 -8.22 -3.01 -25.81
N SER A 35 -8.38 -3.48 -24.58
CA SER A 35 -8.96 -2.69 -23.49
C SER A 35 -7.88 -2.03 -22.61
N PRO A 36 -7.98 -0.72 -22.29
CA PRO A 36 -7.09 -0.08 -21.30
C PRO A 36 -7.13 -0.77 -19.92
N SER A 37 -8.26 -1.36 -19.55
CA SER A 37 -8.44 -2.09 -18.29
C SER A 37 -7.60 -3.37 -18.17
N ALA A 38 -7.04 -3.82 -19.31
CA ALA A 38 -6.15 -4.98 -19.41
C ALA A 38 -4.72 -4.68 -18.99
N TYR A 39 -4.37 -3.43 -18.68
CA TYR A 39 -3.04 -3.06 -18.21
C TYR A 39 -3.07 -2.58 -16.75
N ARG A 40 -1.94 -2.69 -16.08
CA ARG A 40 -1.62 -2.02 -14.81
C ARG A 40 -0.57 -0.95 -15.13
N PRO A 41 -0.91 0.34 -15.08
CA PRO A 41 0.10 1.39 -15.19
C PRO A 41 0.97 1.38 -13.94
N ILE A 42 2.29 1.46 -14.12
CA ILE A 42 3.25 1.71 -13.05
C ILE A 42 4.14 2.89 -13.45
N CYS A 43 4.49 3.72 -12.47
CA CYS A 43 5.34 4.91 -12.66
C CYS A 43 6.58 4.77 -11.78
N PRO A 44 7.60 3.98 -12.18
CA PRO A 44 8.82 3.86 -11.40
C PRO A 44 9.54 5.21 -11.34
N LEU A 45 9.75 5.75 -10.14
CA LEU A 45 10.60 6.91 -9.94
C LEU A 45 12.07 6.59 -10.25
N ASP A 46 12.87 7.64 -10.39
CA ASP A 46 14.32 7.51 -10.43
C ASP A 46 14.89 6.92 -9.11
N GLU A 47 16.14 6.50 -9.14
CA GLU A 47 16.78 5.85 -8.00
C GLU A 47 16.82 6.76 -6.77
N ALA A 48 17.04 8.06 -6.97
CA ALA A 48 17.08 9.03 -5.89
C ALA A 48 15.72 9.19 -5.19
N GLY A 49 14.64 9.28 -5.96
CA GLY A 49 13.26 9.35 -5.49
C GLY A 49 12.84 8.09 -4.76
N LYS A 50 13.13 6.90 -5.32
CA LYS A 50 12.86 5.61 -4.67
C LYS A 50 13.53 5.49 -3.29
N ILE A 51 14.77 5.97 -3.16
CA ILE A 51 15.46 5.98 -1.87
C ILE A 51 14.76 6.93 -0.88
N LEU A 52 14.35 8.13 -1.30
CA LEU A 52 13.60 9.04 -0.43
C LEU A 52 12.26 8.44 0.01
N GLU A 53 11.51 7.84 -0.91
CA GLU A 53 10.27 7.11 -0.61
C GLU A 53 10.53 6.00 0.41
N ARG A 54 11.62 5.23 0.24
CA ARG A 54 11.97 4.17 1.17
C ARG A 54 12.27 4.71 2.57
N ILE A 55 13.01 5.80 2.68
CA ILE A 55 13.30 6.45 3.98
C ILE A 55 11.98 6.90 4.64
N ILE A 56 11.06 7.49 3.88
CA ILE A 56 9.74 7.90 4.39
C ILE A 56 8.95 6.68 4.87
N ALA A 57 8.86 5.62 4.04
CA ALA A 57 8.14 4.41 4.36
C ALA A 57 8.69 3.74 5.63
N ASP A 58 10.01 3.62 5.76
CA ASP A 58 10.63 3.03 6.95
C ASP A 58 10.34 3.85 8.22
N ARG A 59 10.35 5.19 8.13
CA ARG A 59 9.96 6.05 9.25
C ARG A 59 8.49 5.90 9.63
N LEU A 60 7.59 5.81 8.65
CA LEU A 60 6.16 5.60 8.89
C LEU A 60 5.89 4.24 9.52
N VAL A 61 6.52 3.17 9.00
CA VAL A 61 6.40 1.82 9.56
C VAL A 61 6.93 1.78 10.99
N TYR A 62 8.05 2.44 11.26
CA TYR A 62 8.58 2.55 12.62
C TYR A 62 7.59 3.26 13.56
N HIS A 63 7.08 4.43 13.16
CA HIS A 63 6.13 5.20 13.95
C HIS A 63 4.84 4.39 14.25
N LEU A 64 4.22 3.81 13.21
CA LEU A 64 2.99 3.00 13.33
C LEU A 64 3.16 1.67 14.09
N SER A 65 4.40 1.25 14.39
CA SER A 65 4.66 0.00 15.12
C SER A 65 5.26 0.21 16.51
N ARG A 66 5.80 1.39 16.81
CA ARG A 66 6.52 1.67 18.07
C ARG A 66 5.97 2.87 18.85
N GLU A 67 5.45 3.88 18.15
CA GLU A 67 5.02 5.15 18.76
C GLU A 67 3.50 5.30 18.73
N GLY A 68 2.83 4.81 17.68
CA GLY A 68 1.38 4.79 17.49
C GLY A 68 0.86 5.82 16.48
N PRO A 69 -0.41 5.78 16.07
CA PRO A 69 -1.41 4.75 16.38
C PRO A 69 -1.03 3.42 15.75
N ASN A 70 -1.12 2.34 16.53
CA ASN A 70 -0.78 1.01 16.03
C ASN A 70 -1.78 0.56 14.96
N LEU A 71 -1.30 -0.20 13.97
CA LEU A 71 -2.18 -0.89 13.02
C LEU A 71 -3.06 -1.92 13.76
N ASN A 72 -4.26 -2.16 13.23
CA ASN A 72 -5.15 -3.19 13.77
C ASN A 72 -4.44 -4.56 13.78
N GLU A 73 -4.59 -5.35 14.85
CA GLU A 73 -3.98 -6.68 14.97
C GLU A 73 -4.45 -7.66 13.90
N GLU A 74 -5.64 -7.46 13.35
CA GLU A 74 -6.19 -8.23 12.24
C GLU A 74 -5.80 -7.66 10.85
N GLN A 75 -4.88 -6.68 10.78
CA GLN A 75 -4.28 -6.22 9.54
C GLN A 75 -3.02 -7.03 9.21
N TYR A 76 -3.15 -7.93 8.24
CA TYR A 76 -2.07 -8.81 7.81
C TYR A 76 -1.31 -8.30 6.58
N GLY A 77 -1.98 -7.52 5.71
CA GLY A 77 -1.38 -6.96 4.50
C GLY A 77 -0.36 -5.86 4.81
N PHE A 78 0.77 -5.87 4.08
CA PHE A 78 1.82 -4.86 4.15
C PHE A 78 2.38 -4.58 5.56
N ARG A 79 2.30 -5.57 6.47
CA ARG A 79 2.78 -5.45 7.86
C ARG A 79 3.97 -6.39 8.09
N VAL A 80 5.05 -5.84 8.65
CA VAL A 80 6.25 -6.62 9.00
C VAL A 80 5.88 -7.70 10.02
N GLY A 81 6.33 -8.93 9.80
CA GLY A 81 6.06 -10.07 10.68
C GLY A 81 4.65 -10.64 10.57
N ARG A 82 3.84 -10.21 9.59
CA ARG A 82 2.56 -10.82 9.25
C ARG A 82 2.57 -11.30 7.80
N SER A 83 1.82 -12.36 7.52
CA SER A 83 1.72 -12.99 6.21
C SER A 83 0.26 -13.31 5.84
N THR A 84 0.05 -13.69 4.57
CA THR A 84 -1.24 -14.22 4.12
C THR A 84 -1.59 -15.55 4.78
N ILE A 85 -0.58 -16.32 5.21
CA ILE A 85 -0.78 -17.58 5.95
C ILE A 85 -1.39 -17.29 7.31
N ASP A 86 -0.87 -16.29 8.03
CA ASP A 86 -1.41 -15.88 9.34
C ASP A 86 -2.88 -15.46 9.22
N ALA A 87 -3.22 -14.70 8.16
CA ALA A 87 -4.59 -14.29 7.88
C ALA A 87 -5.52 -15.50 7.66
N ILE A 88 -5.09 -16.49 6.87
CA ILE A 88 -5.87 -17.71 6.60
C ILE A 88 -6.02 -18.56 7.87
N LEU A 89 -4.95 -18.71 8.65
CA LEU A 89 -5.00 -19.43 9.93
C LEU A 89 -5.94 -18.76 10.92
N ARG A 90 -6.01 -17.42 10.91
CA ARG A 90 -6.98 -16.68 11.72
C ARG A 90 -8.41 -16.95 11.30
N VAL A 91 -8.71 -16.90 10.01
CA VAL A 91 -10.06 -17.22 9.50
C VAL A 91 -10.42 -18.66 9.86
N ARG A 92 -9.49 -19.59 9.67
CA ARG A 92 -9.68 -21.00 10.03
C ARG A 92 -10.02 -21.19 11.50
N SER A 93 -9.30 -20.54 12.41
CA SER A 93 -9.56 -20.67 13.86
C SER A 93 -10.92 -20.12 14.26
N ILE A 94 -11.39 -19.05 13.60
CA ILE A 94 -12.74 -18.52 13.82
C ILE A 94 -13.79 -19.54 13.34
N VAL A 95 -13.60 -20.14 12.17
CA VAL A 95 -14.50 -21.17 11.63
C VAL A 95 -14.59 -22.36 12.58
N GLU A 96 -13.45 -22.93 12.98
CA GLU A 96 -13.39 -24.09 13.89
C GLU A 96 -14.11 -23.79 15.21
N ALA A 97 -13.84 -22.64 15.83
CA ALA A 97 -14.49 -22.26 17.09
C ALA A 97 -16.02 -22.14 17.00
N VAL A 98 -16.55 -21.67 15.86
CA VAL A 98 -18.00 -21.56 15.64
C VAL A 98 -18.62 -22.91 15.36
N THR A 99 -17.97 -23.74 14.52
CA THR A 99 -18.51 -25.05 14.14
C THR A 99 -18.48 -26.04 15.29
N ASP A 100 -17.45 -25.99 16.15
CA ASP A 100 -17.35 -26.85 17.33
C ASP A 100 -18.46 -26.55 18.36
N GLY A 101 -18.95 -25.31 18.38
CA GLY A 101 -20.12 -24.90 19.16
C GLY A 101 -21.47 -25.22 18.51
N GLY A 102 -21.49 -25.92 17.37
CA GLY A 102 -22.70 -26.22 16.59
C GLY A 102 -23.30 -25.01 15.87
N GLY A 103 -22.56 -23.90 15.77
CA GLY A 103 -22.98 -22.68 15.10
C GLY A 103 -22.75 -22.69 13.60
N VAL A 104 -23.28 -21.68 12.92
CA VAL A 104 -23.06 -21.42 11.49
C VAL A 104 -22.36 -20.08 11.33
N LEU A 105 -21.32 -20.04 10.50
CA LEU A 105 -20.57 -18.82 10.18
C LEU A 105 -20.95 -18.29 8.79
N LEU A 106 -21.20 -16.97 8.71
CA LEU A 106 -21.35 -16.26 7.45
C LEU A 106 -20.12 -15.36 7.23
N ALA A 107 -19.41 -15.56 6.12
CA ALA A 107 -18.29 -14.72 5.72
C ALA A 107 -18.75 -13.65 4.72
N VAL A 108 -18.37 -12.39 4.96
CA VAL A 108 -18.60 -11.28 4.03
C VAL A 108 -17.24 -10.79 3.55
N SER A 109 -16.99 -10.87 2.24
CA SER A 109 -15.78 -10.33 1.61
C SER A 109 -16.04 -8.95 1.02
N LEU A 110 -15.16 -8.00 1.30
CA LEU A 110 -15.21 -6.64 0.75
C LEU A 110 -13.94 -6.38 -0.06
N ASP A 111 -14.09 -5.73 -1.22
CA ASP A 111 -12.98 -5.25 -2.04
C ASP A 111 -13.20 -3.78 -2.40
N ILE A 112 -12.17 -2.96 -2.22
CA ILE A 112 -12.24 -1.52 -2.50
C ILE A 112 -11.87 -1.31 -3.96
N SER A 113 -12.86 -0.94 -4.77
CA SER A 113 -12.64 -0.56 -6.17
C SER A 113 -11.65 0.60 -6.25
N ASN A 114 -10.58 0.39 -7.00
CA ASN A 114 -9.57 1.41 -7.32
C ASN A 114 -8.88 2.04 -6.09
N ALA A 115 -8.66 1.26 -5.02
CA ALA A 115 -8.23 1.73 -3.70
C ALA A 115 -7.14 2.82 -3.68
N PHE A 116 -6.06 2.69 -4.47
CA PHE A 116 -4.96 3.66 -4.48
C PHE A 116 -5.32 5.00 -5.13
N ASN A 117 -6.21 5.01 -6.12
CA ASN A 117 -6.60 6.22 -6.83
C ASN A 117 -7.81 6.92 -6.20
N THR A 118 -8.47 6.27 -5.24
CA THR A 118 -9.64 6.80 -4.52
C THR A 118 -9.23 7.65 -3.30
N LEU A 119 -7.94 7.73 -2.96
CA LEU A 119 -7.45 8.58 -1.89
C LEU A 119 -7.56 10.06 -2.29
N GLU A 120 -8.27 10.85 -1.50
CA GLU A 120 -8.33 12.30 -1.71
C GLU A 120 -6.93 12.91 -1.50
N PRO A 121 -6.45 13.78 -2.40
CA PRO A 121 -5.27 14.59 -2.11
C PRO A 121 -5.54 15.40 -0.84
N GLY A 122 -4.71 15.21 0.20
CA GLY A 122 -4.82 15.99 1.43
C GLY A 122 -4.91 17.48 1.12
N ARG A 123 -5.74 18.23 1.86
CA ARG A 123 -5.96 19.68 1.68
C ARG A 123 -4.64 20.43 1.54
N GLY A 124 -4.16 20.67 0.32
CA GLY A 124 -2.83 21.26 0.13
C GLY A 124 -2.26 21.40 -1.29
N GLY A 125 -2.90 20.92 -2.35
CA GLY A 125 -2.44 21.25 -3.70
C GLY A 125 -3.14 20.47 -4.82
N PRO A 126 -3.14 20.99 -6.06
CA PRO A 126 -3.79 20.34 -7.18
C PRO A 126 -3.12 19.00 -7.48
N TYR A 127 -3.96 18.00 -7.73
CA TYR A 127 -3.57 16.75 -8.37
C TYR A 127 -2.92 17.09 -9.72
N VAL A 128 -1.66 16.71 -9.90
CA VAL A 128 -1.00 16.76 -11.21
C VAL A 128 -0.74 15.31 -11.61
N PRO A 129 -1.37 14.80 -12.68
CA PRO A 129 -1.13 13.45 -13.19
C PRO A 129 0.31 13.24 -13.65
#